data_AF-A0A6C0IJG6-F1
#
_entry.id   AF-A0A6C0IJG6-F1
#
_cell.length_a   1.000
_cell.length_b   1.000
_cell.length_c   1.000
_cell.angle_alpha   90.00
_cell.angle_beta   90.00
_cell.angle_gamma   90.00
#
_symmetry.space_group_name_H-M   'P 1'
#
loop_
_entity.id
_entity.type
_entity.pdbx_description
1 polymer ?
#
loop_
_entity_poly.entity_id
_entity_poly.type
_entity_poly.pdbx_seq_one_letter_code
_entity_poly.pdbx_strand_id
1 'polypeptide(L)'
;MRLEIVILLIAGFVIANIHTDGKYVKIMMTWKKYYQMAGVGMGALFFYYIVKHNPLRAREMLATSNEYIKYLPVDKSTTNMISPILDFTTRHSSFQDNASKPIVSMNNSQQYQGEQRIINSGKTGTKRSVSETKKKFVASRQDWSCDDCKTQLSAWFEVDHIVRLDHGGSNHVDNLVALCRECHGKKTAMENL
;
A
#
# COMPACT_ATOMS: atom_id res chain seq x y z
N MET A 1 -19.13 -6.77 -43.41
CA MET A 1 -19.23 -5.29 -43.33
C MET A 1 -18.18 -4.71 -44.27
N ARG A 2 -18.56 -3.99 -45.32
CA ARG A 2 -17.56 -3.37 -46.22
C ARG A 2 -16.88 -2.22 -45.47
N LEU A 3 -15.55 -2.20 -45.44
CA LEU A 3 -14.73 -1.19 -44.73
C LEU A 3 -15.14 0.25 -45.09
N GLU A 4 -15.55 0.47 -46.33
CA GLU A 4 -16.05 1.73 -46.87
C GLU A 4 -17.24 2.31 -46.07
N ILE A 5 -18.17 1.46 -45.65
CA ILE A 5 -19.38 1.86 -44.89
C ILE A 5 -18.99 2.30 -43.47
N VAL A 6 -18.01 1.63 -42.87
CA VAL A 6 -17.51 1.96 -41.54
C VAL A 6 -16.81 3.33 -41.55
N ILE A 7 -16.03 3.62 -42.59
CA ILE A 7 -15.34 4.90 -42.75
C ILE A 7 -16.35 6.05 -42.92
N LEU A 8 -17.40 5.86 -43.74
CA LEU A 8 -18.46 6.86 -43.91
C LEU A 8 -19.26 7.10 -42.62
N LEU A 9 -19.54 6.06 -41.84
CA LEU A 9 -20.21 6.21 -40.54
C LEU A 9 -19.36 6.97 -39.52
N ILE A 10 -18.06 6.66 -39.44
CA ILE A 10 -17.15 7.36 -38.53
C ILE A 10 -17.02 8.84 -38.94
N ALA A 11 -16.83 9.12 -40.24
CA ALA A 11 -16.73 10.49 -40.74
C ALA A 11 -18.02 11.30 -40.48
N GLY A 12 -19.18 10.71 -40.76
CA GLY A 12 -20.49 11.34 -40.47
C GLY A 12 -20.68 11.61 -38.97
N PHE A 13 -20.29 10.67 -38.11
CA PHE A 13 -20.33 10.85 -36.66
C PHE A 13 -19.44 11.99 -36.18
N VAL A 14 -18.22 12.11 -36.71
CA VAL A 14 -17.29 13.20 -36.36
C VAL A 14 -17.83 14.55 -36.80
N ILE A 15 -18.37 14.67 -38.02
CA ILE A 15 -18.97 15.91 -38.54
C ILE A 15 -20.19 16.31 -37.68
N ALA A 16 -21.07 15.36 -37.36
CA ALA A 16 -22.22 15.61 -36.49
C ALA A 16 -21.82 16.03 -35.07
N ASN A 17 -20.72 15.47 -34.55
CA ASN A 17 -20.18 15.82 -33.24
C ASN A 17 -19.57 17.23 -33.21
N ILE A 18 -18.89 17.65 -34.28
CA ILE A 18 -18.39 19.03 -34.46
C ILE A 18 -19.57 20.01 -34.57
N HIS A 19 -20.60 19.67 -35.34
CA HIS A 19 -21.76 20.54 -35.54
C HIS A 19 -22.60 20.77 -34.27
N THR A 20 -22.51 19.87 -33.29
CA THR A 20 -23.30 19.92 -32.04
C THR A 20 -22.48 20.27 -30.80
N ASP A 21 -21.29 20.86 -30.98
CA ASP A 21 -20.37 21.28 -29.90
C ASP A 21 -20.12 20.18 -28.85
N GLY A 22 -20.05 18.92 -29.31
CA GLY A 22 -19.82 17.78 -28.43
C GLY A 22 -20.96 17.48 -27.44
N LYS A 23 -22.19 17.97 -27.67
CA LYS A 23 -23.34 17.72 -26.77
C LYS A 23 -23.56 16.22 -26.53
N TYR A 24 -23.48 15.40 -27.57
CA TYR A 24 -23.62 13.94 -27.45
C TYR A 24 -22.45 13.28 -26.72
N VAL A 25 -21.22 13.76 -26.92
CA VAL A 25 -20.04 13.26 -26.19
C VAL A 25 -20.11 13.62 -24.70
N LYS A 26 -20.62 14.82 -24.36
CA LYS A 26 -20.85 15.21 -22.96
C LYS A 26 -21.92 14.34 -22.29
N ILE A 27 -23.02 14.05 -22.99
CA ILE A 27 -24.08 13.15 -22.48
C ILE A 27 -23.54 11.72 -22.28
N MET A 28 -22.71 11.23 -23.20
CA MET A 28 -22.05 9.92 -23.08
C MET A 28 -21.10 9.88 -21.87
N MET A 29 -20.33 10.94 -21.62
CA MET A 29 -19.43 11.07 -20.47
C MET A 29 -20.17 11.10 -19.13
N THR A 30 -21.40 11.65 -19.07
CA THR A 30 -22.22 11.62 -17.83
C THR A 30 -22.55 10.19 -17.37
N TRP A 31 -22.57 9.22 -18.29
CA TRP A 31 -22.93 7.83 -17.98
C TRP A 31 -21.71 6.97 -17.61
N LYS A 32 -20.52 7.57 -17.46
CA LYS A 32 -19.26 6.88 -17.13
C LYS A 32 -19.40 5.90 -15.95
N LYS A 33 -20.13 6.29 -14.90
CA LYS A 33 -20.37 5.44 -13.72
C LYS A 33 -21.10 4.15 -14.10
N TYR A 34 -22.11 4.22 -14.97
CA TYR A 34 -22.88 3.05 -15.41
C TYR A 34 -22.06 2.12 -16.29
N TYR A 35 -21.20 2.66 -17.17
CA TYR A 35 -20.28 1.84 -17.95
C TYR A 35 -19.26 1.11 -17.07
N GLN A 36 -18.75 1.77 -16.02
CA GLN A 36 -17.84 1.13 -15.04
C GLN A 36 -18.56 0.00 -14.27
N MET A 37 -19.78 0.25 -13.80
CA MET A 37 -20.59 -0.77 -13.10
C MET A 37 -20.94 -1.95 -14.02
N ALA A 38 -21.32 -1.68 -15.27
CA ALA A 38 -21.63 -2.71 -16.26
C ALA A 38 -20.39 -3.54 -16.62
N GLY A 39 -19.22 -2.90 -16.77
CA GLY A 39 -17.96 -3.59 -17.03
C GLY A 39 -17.56 -4.54 -15.91
N VAL A 40 -17.65 -4.10 -14.65
CA VAL A 40 -17.39 -4.96 -13.49
C VAL A 40 -18.38 -6.12 -13.43
N GLY A 41 -19.68 -5.86 -13.63
CA GLY A 41 -20.71 -6.91 -13.64
C GLY A 41 -20.50 -7.94 -14.75
N MET A 42 -20.17 -7.50 -15.97
CA MET A 42 -19.87 -8.37 -17.10
C MET A 42 -18.63 -9.23 -16.85
N GLY A 43 -17.57 -8.62 -16.32
CA GLY A 43 -16.35 -9.34 -15.95
C GLY A 43 -16.59 -10.40 -14.87
N ALA A 44 -17.37 -10.07 -13.84
CA ALA A 44 -17.72 -11.01 -12.77
C ALA A 44 -18.56 -12.19 -13.29
N LEU A 45 -19.53 -11.93 -14.17
CA LEU A 45 -20.36 -12.99 -14.78
C LEU A 45 -19.52 -13.91 -15.67
N PHE A 46 -18.65 -13.33 -16.50
CA PHE A 46 -17.72 -14.09 -17.34
C PHE A 46 -16.79 -14.97 -16.51
N PHE A 47 -16.22 -14.42 -15.44
CA PHE A 47 -15.36 -15.17 -14.53
C PHE A 47 -16.13 -16.30 -13.84
N TYR A 48 -17.34 -16.02 -13.34
CA TYR A 48 -18.22 -17.04 -12.75
C TYR A 48 -18.55 -18.17 -13.73
N TYR A 49 -18.84 -17.83 -14.98
CA TYR A 49 -19.12 -18.81 -16.03
C TYR A 49 -17.92 -19.73 -16.30
N ILE A 50 -16.70 -19.16 -16.39
CA ILE A 50 -15.46 -19.94 -16.59
C ILE A 50 -15.18 -20.86 -15.41
N VAL A 51 -15.25 -20.34 -14.18
CA VAL A 51 -14.98 -21.13 -12.97
C VAL A 51 -15.98 -22.28 -12.83
N LYS A 52 -17.25 -22.04 -13.16
CA LYS A 52 -18.31 -23.06 -13.08
C LYS A 52 -18.20 -24.14 -14.15
N HIS A 53 -17.87 -23.79 -15.38
CA HIS A 53 -17.86 -24.75 -16.49
C HIS A 53 -16.52 -25.46 -16.68
N ASN A 54 -15.38 -24.84 -16.33
CA ASN A 54 -14.05 -25.40 -16.57
C ASN A 54 -13.06 -25.07 -15.44
N PRO A 55 -13.18 -25.72 -14.27
CA PRO A 55 -12.33 -25.42 -13.11
C PRO A 55 -10.83 -25.74 -13.35
N LEU A 56 -10.52 -26.73 -14.20
CA LEU A 56 -9.15 -27.09 -14.58
C LEU A 56 -8.48 -25.99 -15.43
N ARG A 57 -9.20 -25.51 -16.45
CA ARG A 57 -8.70 -24.46 -17.35
C ARG A 57 -8.58 -23.10 -16.66
N ALA A 58 -9.48 -22.80 -15.73
CA ALA A 58 -9.40 -21.61 -14.89
C ALA A 58 -8.10 -21.59 -14.06
N ARG A 59 -7.68 -22.76 -13.53
CA ARG A 59 -6.41 -22.90 -12.79
C ARG A 59 -5.19 -22.68 -13.68
N GLU A 60 -5.18 -23.25 -14.89
CA GLU A 60 -4.10 -23.02 -15.87
C GLU A 60 -4.01 -21.56 -16.32
N MET A 61 -5.16 -20.91 -16.55
CA MET A 61 -5.22 -19.48 -16.89
C MET A 61 -4.70 -18.59 -15.76
N LEU A 62 -4.99 -18.92 -14.49
CA LEU A 62 -4.44 -18.19 -13.34
C LEU A 62 -2.94 -18.43 -13.16
N ALA A 63 -2.47 -19.67 -13.37
CA ALA A 63 -1.05 -20.02 -13.29
C ALA A 63 -0.22 -19.31 -14.37
N THR A 64 -0.71 -19.28 -15.62
CA THR A 64 -0.06 -18.56 -16.73
C THR A 64 -0.16 -17.04 -16.58
N SER A 65 -1.25 -16.51 -16.03
CA SER A 65 -1.41 -15.07 -15.78
C SER A 65 -0.35 -14.51 -14.83
N ASN A 66 0.18 -15.31 -13.90
CA ASN A 66 1.24 -14.88 -12.98
C ASN A 66 2.53 -14.46 -13.74
N GLU A 67 2.83 -15.11 -14.87
CA GLU A 67 3.99 -14.79 -15.70
C GLU A 67 3.78 -13.49 -16.49
N TYR A 68 2.56 -13.23 -16.95
CA TYR A 68 2.21 -12.01 -17.68
C TYR A 68 2.03 -10.79 -16.78
N ILE A 69 1.49 -10.95 -15.56
CA ILE A 69 1.33 -9.87 -14.57
C ILE A 69 2.69 -9.23 -14.24
N LYS A 70 3.78 -10.00 -14.29
CA LYS A 70 5.15 -9.51 -14.07
C LYS A 70 5.58 -8.44 -15.10
N TYR A 71 5.06 -8.50 -16.32
CA TYR A 71 5.45 -7.60 -17.41
C TYR A 71 4.39 -6.54 -17.72
N LEU A 72 3.29 -6.52 -16.97
CA LEU A 72 2.26 -5.51 -17.12
C LEU A 72 2.70 -4.20 -16.45
N PRO A 73 2.81 -3.08 -17.19
CA PRO A 73 3.02 -1.78 -16.59
C PRO A 73 1.73 -1.35 -15.89
N VAL A 74 1.59 -1.70 -14.61
CA VAL A 74 0.47 -1.27 -13.77
C VAL A 74 0.84 0.03 -13.09
N ASP A 75 -0.04 1.04 -13.18
CA ASP A 75 0.18 2.31 -12.51
C ASP A 75 0.03 2.16 -10.97
N LYS A 76 0.61 3.10 -10.23
CA LYS A 76 0.63 3.08 -8.75
C LYS A 76 -0.76 3.10 -8.12
N SER A 77 -1.73 3.78 -8.73
CA SER A 77 -3.11 3.86 -8.22
C SER A 77 -3.86 2.54 -8.40
N THR A 78 -3.71 1.89 -9.56
CA THR A 78 -4.30 0.57 -9.82
C THR A 78 -3.65 -0.51 -8.95
N THR A 79 -2.36 -0.39 -8.64
CA THR A 79 -1.63 -1.34 -7.77
C THR A 79 -2.23 -1.43 -6.37
N ASN A 80 -2.62 -0.30 -5.77
CA ASN A 80 -3.20 -0.29 -4.42
C ASN A 80 -4.62 -0.87 -4.37
N MET A 81 -5.33 -0.86 -5.50
CA MET A 81 -6.68 -1.44 -5.59
C MET A 81 -6.66 -2.95 -5.82
N ILE A 82 -5.64 -3.46 -6.51
CA ILE A 82 -5.54 -4.88 -6.89
C ILE A 82 -4.64 -5.67 -5.93
N SER A 83 -3.83 -4.99 -5.10
CA SER A 83 -2.90 -5.61 -4.13
C SER A 83 -3.53 -6.66 -3.21
N PRO A 84 -4.77 -6.52 -2.69
CA PRO A 84 -5.35 -7.53 -1.80
C PRO A 84 -5.67 -8.84 -2.53
N ILE A 85 -6.02 -8.75 -3.81
CA ILE A 85 -6.36 -9.90 -4.66
C ILE A 85 -5.08 -10.60 -5.11
N LEU A 86 -4.04 -9.83 -5.47
CA LEU A 86 -2.74 -10.35 -5.85
C LEU A 86 -2.07 -11.13 -4.69
N ASP A 87 -2.08 -10.58 -3.48
CA ASP A 87 -1.54 -11.25 -2.28
C ASP A 87 -2.25 -12.60 -2.03
N PHE A 88 -3.57 -12.65 -2.19
CA PHE A 88 -4.35 -13.89 -2.06
C PHE A 88 -3.94 -14.98 -3.08
N THR A 89 -3.68 -14.61 -4.33
CA THR A 89 -3.24 -15.56 -5.37
C THR A 89 -1.83 -16.11 -5.11
N THR A 90 -0.92 -15.29 -4.58
CA THR A 90 0.45 -15.72 -4.23
C THR A 90 0.48 -16.62 -2.99
N ARG A 91 -0.46 -16.44 -2.04
CA ARG A 91 -0.58 -17.32 -0.87
C ARG A 91 -1.15 -18.69 -1.19
N HIS A 92 -2.09 -18.80 -2.14
CA HIS A 92 -2.65 -20.10 -2.52
C HIS A 92 -1.62 -21.04 -3.17
N SER A 93 -0.64 -20.48 -3.87
CA SER A 93 0.48 -21.22 -4.47
C SER A 93 1.59 -21.59 -3.48
N SER A 94 1.42 -21.30 -2.18
CA SER A 94 2.39 -21.65 -1.12
C SER A 94 2.10 -22.99 -0.43
N PHE A 95 0.99 -23.67 -0.75
CA PHE A 95 0.63 -24.98 -0.18
C PHE A 95 1.14 -26.20 -0.96
N GLN A 96 1.98 -26.00 -2.00
CA GLN A 96 2.59 -27.10 -2.74
C GLN A 96 4.08 -26.84 -3.01
N ASP A 97 4.85 -27.78 -2.48
CA ASP A 97 6.23 -28.17 -2.72
C ASP A 97 7.40 -27.20 -2.54
N ASN A 98 8.36 -27.76 -1.79
CA ASN A 98 9.71 -27.31 -1.50
C ASN A 98 10.56 -27.42 -2.77
N ALA A 99 10.46 -26.43 -3.66
CA ALA A 99 11.44 -26.23 -4.72
C ALA A 99 11.52 -24.73 -5.06
N SER A 100 12.65 -24.14 -4.69
CA SER A 100 13.25 -22.93 -5.30
C SER A 100 12.28 -22.01 -6.04
N LYS A 101 11.63 -21.08 -5.30
CA LYS A 101 10.78 -20.05 -5.91
C LYS A 101 11.55 -18.74 -6.11
N PRO A 102 11.48 -18.11 -7.29
CA PRO A 102 11.97 -16.75 -7.47
C PRO A 102 11.02 -15.80 -6.75
N ILE A 103 11.54 -15.12 -5.73
CA ILE A 103 10.84 -14.09 -4.97
C ILE A 103 10.49 -12.97 -5.95
N VAL A 104 9.20 -12.82 -6.27
CA VAL A 104 8.71 -11.62 -6.94
C VAL A 104 8.75 -10.50 -5.90
N SER A 105 9.87 -9.77 -5.87
CA SER A 105 10.06 -8.58 -5.04
C SER A 105 9.16 -7.47 -5.59
N MET A 106 7.93 -7.43 -5.09
CA MET A 106 7.00 -6.34 -5.35
C MET A 106 7.56 -5.07 -4.70
N ASN A 107 8.05 -4.17 -5.55
CA ASN A 107 8.87 -3.00 -5.18
C ASN A 107 8.07 -1.86 -4.50
N ASN A 108 6.87 -2.16 -3.99
CA ASN A 108 6.11 -1.27 -3.10
C ASN A 108 6.23 -1.66 -1.61
N SER A 109 7.01 -2.71 -1.34
CA SER A 109 7.28 -3.18 0.01
C SER A 109 8.34 -2.36 0.74
N GLN A 110 9.08 -1.45 0.10
CA GLN A 110 10.17 -0.74 0.79
C GLN A 110 9.69 0.16 1.94
N GLN A 111 8.53 0.81 1.82
CA GLN A 111 8.00 1.67 2.89
C GLN A 111 7.47 0.83 4.07
N TYR A 112 6.72 -0.24 3.80
CA TYR A 112 6.18 -1.12 4.84
C TYR A 112 7.24 -2.04 5.46
N GLN A 113 8.24 -2.51 4.71
CA GLN A 113 9.34 -3.32 5.25
C GLN A 113 10.23 -2.51 6.20
N GLY A 114 10.46 -1.22 5.90
CA GLY A 114 11.22 -0.32 6.76
C GLY A 114 10.55 -0.12 8.12
N GLU A 115 9.25 0.15 8.10
CA GLU A 115 8.44 0.31 9.32
C GLU A 115 8.39 -0.98 10.15
N GLN A 116 8.11 -2.13 9.51
CA GLN A 116 8.10 -3.43 10.18
C GLN A 116 9.47 -3.79 10.78
N ARG A 117 10.58 -3.41 10.13
CA ARG A 117 11.93 -3.58 10.68
C ARG A 117 12.16 -2.69 11.90
N ILE A 118 11.70 -1.44 11.88
CA ILE A 118 11.85 -0.51 13.01
C ILE A 118 11.05 -1.01 14.22
N ILE A 119 9.79 -1.42 14.02
CA ILE A 119 8.93 -1.96 15.08
C ILE A 119 9.55 -3.20 15.68
N ASN A 120 9.97 -4.18 14.87
CA ASN A 120 10.50 -5.44 15.38
C ASN A 120 11.94 -5.38 15.92
N SER A 121 12.63 -4.24 15.79
CA SER A 121 14.02 -4.07 16.25
C SER A 121 14.12 -3.63 17.71
N GLY A 122 15.22 -3.96 18.39
CA GLY A 122 15.51 -3.47 19.75
C GLY A 122 14.99 -4.34 20.89
N LYS A 123 14.65 -5.61 20.60
CA LYS A 123 14.22 -6.61 21.60
C LYS A 123 15.33 -7.03 22.57
N THR A 124 16.60 -6.81 22.23
CA THR A 124 17.75 -7.02 23.11
C THR A 124 18.28 -5.67 23.61
N GLY A 125 18.35 -5.50 24.95
CA GLY A 125 18.68 -4.24 25.63
C GLY A 125 20.17 -3.86 25.63
N THR A 126 20.98 -4.34 24.68
CA THR A 126 22.45 -4.30 24.77
C THR A 126 23.10 -2.99 24.32
N LYS A 127 22.37 -2.03 23.74
CA LYS A 127 22.92 -0.71 23.35
C LYS A 127 22.06 0.43 23.90
N ARG A 128 22.69 1.46 24.48
CA ARG A 128 22.01 2.66 25.00
C ARG A 128 21.52 3.62 23.91
N SER A 129 22.04 3.50 22.69
CA SER A 129 21.71 4.40 21.57
C SER A 129 20.58 3.85 20.70
N VAL A 130 19.61 4.71 20.40
CA VAL A 130 18.53 4.46 19.44
C VAL A 130 18.88 5.14 18.10
N SER A 131 18.64 4.47 16.96
CA SER A 131 18.89 5.05 15.63
C SER A 131 18.02 6.28 15.35
N GLU A 132 18.56 7.28 14.65
CA GLU A 132 17.83 8.52 14.29
C GLU A 132 16.49 8.26 13.59
N THR A 133 16.42 7.28 12.69
CA THR A 133 15.16 6.91 12.01
C THR A 133 14.11 6.41 12.99
N LYS A 134 14.51 5.63 13.99
CA LYS A 134 13.60 5.14 15.05
C LYS A 134 13.16 6.29 15.97
N LYS A 135 14.03 7.27 16.25
CA LYS A 135 13.64 8.48 16.99
C LYS A 135 12.56 9.27 16.26
N LYS A 136 12.74 9.50 14.96
CA LYS A 136 11.74 10.16 14.09
C LYS A 136 10.43 9.36 14.02
N PHE A 137 10.52 8.03 13.97
CA PHE A 137 9.34 7.16 13.99
C PHE A 137 8.53 7.31 15.28
N VAL A 138 9.19 7.28 16.45
CA VAL A 138 8.53 7.48 17.75
C VAL A 138 7.86 8.87 17.82
N ALA A 139 8.55 9.93 17.40
CA ALA A 139 7.97 11.27 17.35
C ALA A 139 6.77 11.36 16.40
N SER A 140 6.83 10.72 15.22
CA SER A 140 5.69 10.69 14.29
C SER A 140 4.48 9.92 14.85
N ARG A 141 4.70 8.87 15.66
CA ARG A 141 3.62 8.11 16.33
C ARG A 141 2.92 8.94 17.41
N GLN A 142 3.59 9.96 17.95
CA GLN A 142 3.05 10.92 18.91
C GLN A 142 2.56 12.21 18.24
N ASP A 143 2.29 12.20 16.94
CA ASP A 143 1.87 13.38 16.17
C ASP A 143 2.79 14.60 16.37
N TRP A 144 4.09 14.34 16.52
CA TRP A 144 5.09 15.37 16.83
C TRP A 144 4.73 16.19 18.07
N SER A 145 4.07 15.59 19.06
CA SER A 145 3.71 16.23 20.32
C SER A 145 4.45 15.59 21.49
N CYS A 146 4.94 16.41 22.41
CA CYS A 146 5.62 15.97 23.62
C CYS A 146 4.67 15.11 24.45
N ASP A 147 5.13 13.97 24.95
CA ASP A 147 4.22 13.10 25.70
C ASP A 147 3.83 13.66 27.08
N ASP A 148 4.69 14.45 27.72
CA ASP A 148 4.42 15.03 29.05
C ASP A 148 3.57 16.32 28.94
N CYS A 149 4.10 17.37 28.29
CA CYS A 149 3.43 18.67 28.22
C CYS A 149 2.49 18.86 27.02
N LYS A 150 2.39 17.88 26.11
CA LYS A 150 1.53 17.89 24.91
C LYS A 150 1.78 19.05 23.93
N THR A 151 2.87 19.80 24.07
CA THR A 151 3.26 20.85 23.09
C THR A 151 3.94 20.22 21.86
N GLN A 152 3.86 20.90 20.71
CA GLN A 152 4.58 20.49 19.50
C GLN A 152 6.09 20.35 19.77
N LEU A 153 6.65 19.22 19.37
CA LEU A 153 8.07 18.91 19.42
C LEU A 153 8.82 19.76 18.38
N SER A 154 9.87 20.45 18.84
CA SER A 154 10.82 21.14 17.96
C SER A 154 11.77 20.13 17.30
N ALA A 155 12.59 20.60 16.34
CA ALA A 155 13.64 19.77 15.73
C ALA A 155 14.69 19.24 16.73
N TRP A 156 14.74 19.80 17.94
CA TRP A 156 15.68 19.46 19.01
C TRP A 156 15.08 18.55 20.09
N PHE A 157 14.00 17.84 19.75
CA PHE A 157 13.38 16.88 20.65
C PHE A 157 14.32 15.72 20.99
N GLU A 158 14.07 15.10 22.13
CA GLU A 158 14.85 13.97 22.63
C GLU A 158 13.92 12.77 22.79
N VAL A 159 14.45 11.58 22.52
CA VAL A 159 13.72 10.31 22.70
C VAL A 159 14.38 9.57 23.83
N ASP A 160 13.58 9.22 24.81
CA ASP A 160 14.01 8.58 26.05
C ASP A 160 13.24 7.28 26.27
N HIS A 161 13.76 6.42 27.15
CA HIS A 161 13.11 5.18 27.50
C HIS A 161 12.04 5.42 28.57
N ILE A 162 10.87 4.80 28.44
CA ILE A 162 9.81 4.84 29.47
C ILE A 162 10.31 4.12 30.72
N VAL A 163 10.78 2.88 30.55
CA VAL A 163 11.54 2.13 31.55
C VAL A 163 13.00 2.16 31.13
N ARG A 164 13.87 2.68 32.00
CA ARG A 164 15.30 2.78 31.72
C ARG A 164 15.93 1.40 31.50
N LEU A 165 17.01 1.35 30.71
CA LEU A 165 17.70 0.10 30.36
C LEU A 165 18.33 -0.61 31.59
N ASP A 166 18.80 0.15 32.58
CA ASP A 166 19.32 -0.36 33.86
C ASP A 166 18.23 -0.99 34.74
N HIS A 167 16.97 -0.61 34.54
CA HIS A 167 15.80 -1.19 35.22
C HIS A 167 15.09 -2.27 34.38
N GLY A 168 15.79 -2.88 33.40
CA GLY A 168 15.23 -3.93 32.55
C GLY A 168 14.43 -3.43 31.34
N GLY A 169 14.54 -2.14 31.00
CA GLY A 169 13.97 -1.57 29.78
C GLY A 169 14.54 -2.14 28.49
N SER A 170 13.81 -1.95 27.39
CA SER A 170 14.24 -2.37 26.04
C SER A 170 14.34 -1.18 25.07
N ASN A 171 14.98 -1.39 23.93
CA ASN A 171 15.01 -0.42 22.82
C ASN A 171 13.83 -0.58 21.86
N HIS A 172 12.79 -1.29 22.28
CA HIS A 172 11.58 -1.45 21.50
C HIS A 172 10.82 -0.13 21.40
N VAL A 173 10.14 0.10 20.28
CA VAL A 173 9.38 1.35 20.05
C VAL A 173 8.31 1.61 21.11
N ASP A 174 7.82 0.57 21.78
CA ASP A 174 6.81 0.70 22.85
C ASP A 174 7.40 1.13 24.19
N ASN A 175 8.72 1.04 24.36
CA ASN A 175 9.42 1.53 25.54
C ASN A 175 10.14 2.86 25.26
N LEU A 176 9.81 3.55 24.18
CA LEU A 176 10.42 4.81 23.78
C LEU A 176 9.35 5.91 23.72
N VAL A 177 9.71 7.09 24.21
CA VAL A 177 8.84 8.26 24.24
C VAL A 177 9.60 9.50 23.78
N ALA A 178 8.97 10.32 22.95
CA ALA A 178 9.51 11.60 22.51
C ALA A 178 9.09 12.73 23.45
N LEU A 179 10.07 13.50 23.93
CA LEU A 179 9.91 14.58 24.89
C LEU A 179 10.57 15.86 24.38
N CYS A 180 10.04 17.02 24.81
CA CYS A 180 10.76 18.28 24.68
C CYS A 180 11.94 18.31 25.66
N ARG A 181 12.90 19.20 25.42
CA ARG A 181 14.11 19.32 26.26
C ARG A 181 13.82 19.58 27.73
N GLU A 182 12.79 20.38 28.00
CA GLU A 182 12.40 20.72 29.37
C GLU A 182 11.83 19.50 30.11
N CYS A 183 10.88 18.80 29.49
CA CYS A 183 10.28 17.59 30.07
C CYS A 183 11.31 16.45 30.21
N HIS A 184 12.22 16.30 29.23
CA HIS A 184 13.29 15.34 29.32
C HIS A 184 14.27 15.65 30.47
N GLY A 185 14.72 16.91 30.57
CA GLY A 185 15.58 17.35 31.68
C GLY A 185 14.93 17.15 33.04
N LYS A 186 13.63 17.46 33.15
CA LYS A 186 12.83 17.20 34.37
C LYS A 186 12.81 15.70 34.71
N LYS A 187 12.55 14.82 33.74
CA LYS A 187 12.58 13.36 33.93
C LYS A 187 13.95 12.88 34.42
N THR A 188 15.02 13.30 33.74
CA THR A 188 16.40 12.94 34.14
C THR A 188 16.73 13.42 35.55
N ALA A 189 16.30 14.62 35.94
CA ALA A 189 16.52 15.13 37.30
C ALA A 189 15.78 14.29 38.34
N MET A 190 14.51 13.95 38.10
CA MET A 190 13.71 13.13 39.02
C MET A 190 14.23 11.70 39.16
N GLU A 191 14.80 11.11 38.10
CA GLU A 191 15.35 9.75 38.14
C GLU A 191 16.70 9.63 38.84
N ASN A 192 17.41 10.75 39.04
CA ASN A 192 18.72 10.77 39.70
C ASN A 192 18.67 11.40 41.11
N LEU A 193 17.47 11.74 41.60
CA LEU A 193 17.21 12.14 42.99
C LEU A 193 17.05 10.90 43.88
#